data_AF-A0A075FZ81-F1
#
_entry.id   AF-A0A075FZ81-F1
#
_cell.length_a   1.000
_cell.length_b   1.000
_cell.length_c   1.000
_cell.angle_alpha   90.00
_cell.angle_beta   90.00
_cell.angle_gamma   90.00
#
_symmetry.space_group_name_H-M   'P 1'
#
loop_
_entity.id
_entity.type
_entity.pdbx_description
1 polymer ?
#
loop_
_entity_poly.entity_id
_entity_poly.type
_entity_poly.pdbx_seq_one_letter_code
_entity_poly.pdbx_strand_id
1 'polypeptide(L)'
;MIEIDYPNEQKIYCPACGTLTLSLDAGFVMNECPHLEFLGSDEGPEFERNEWYAQWEEHRYDDDPDDDTHFMEYLRKTWDDHYVCFTQRTPPPGGLAGYIIFKFPLD
;
A
#
# COMPACT_ATOMS: atom_id res chain seq x y z
N MET A 1 -1.65 -10.56 5.48
CA MET A 1 -0.81 -9.37 5.22
C MET A 1 -0.39 -8.78 6.54
N ILE A 2 0.89 -8.44 6.69
CA ILE A 2 1.43 -7.76 7.87
C ILE A 2 1.35 -6.25 7.64
N GLU A 3 0.73 -5.51 8.57
CA GLU A 3 0.62 -4.05 8.49
C GLU A 3 1.52 -3.38 9.54
N ILE A 4 2.24 -2.34 9.12
CA ILE A 4 3.16 -1.56 9.94
C ILE A 4 2.74 -0.09 9.84
N ASP A 5 2.29 0.48 10.96
CA ASP A 5 2.07 1.93 11.08
C ASP A 5 3.43 2.64 11.09
N TYR A 6 3.65 3.50 10.10
CA TYR A 6 4.94 4.09 9.83
C TYR A 6 4.83 5.63 9.81
N PRO A 7 5.73 6.35 10.49
CA PRO A 7 5.65 7.81 10.53
C PRO A 7 5.71 8.43 9.13
N ASN A 8 4.93 9.49 8.92
CA ASN A 8 5.16 10.41 7.81
C ASN A 8 6.56 11.01 7.97
N GLU A 9 7.27 11.27 6.87
CA GLU A 9 8.64 11.85 6.85
C GLU A 9 9.80 10.87 6.98
N GLN A 10 9.58 9.55 6.85
CA GLN A 10 10.67 8.57 6.84
C GLN A 10 10.95 7.96 5.46
N LYS A 11 12.20 7.52 5.31
CA LYS A 11 12.65 6.72 4.19
C LYS A 11 12.09 5.31 4.32
N ILE A 12 11.45 4.82 3.28
CA ILE A 12 10.93 3.46 3.22
C ILE A 12 11.88 2.63 2.38
N TYR A 13 12.46 1.63 3.03
CA TYR A 13 13.32 0.65 2.41
C TYR A 13 12.52 -0.63 2.19
N CYS A 14 12.70 -1.25 1.03
CA CYS A 14 12.20 -2.58 0.78
C CYS A 14 12.74 -3.54 1.84
N PRO A 15 11.89 -4.18 2.66
CA PRO A 15 12.36 -5.09 3.69
C PRO A 15 13.02 -6.36 3.13
N ALA A 16 12.81 -6.68 1.84
CA ALA A 16 13.33 -7.90 1.21
C ALA A 16 14.77 -7.72 0.72
N CYS A 17 15.07 -6.58 0.08
CA CYS A 17 16.37 -6.35 -0.58
C CYS A 17 17.09 -5.09 -0.11
N GLY A 18 16.52 -4.30 0.79
CA GLY A 18 17.13 -3.09 1.34
C GLY A 18 17.18 -1.89 0.38
N THR A 19 16.55 -1.97 -0.80
CA THR A 19 16.46 -0.83 -1.73
C THR A 19 15.67 0.30 -1.08
N LEU A 20 16.20 1.53 -1.10
CA LEU A 20 15.44 2.72 -0.75
C LEU A 20 14.33 2.92 -1.77
N THR A 21 13.08 2.63 -1.43
CA THR A 21 11.95 2.71 -2.36
C THR A 21 11.32 4.08 -2.36
N LEU A 22 11.13 4.69 -1.18
CA LEU A 22 10.53 6.01 -1.05
C LEU A 22 11.34 6.88 -0.07
N SER A 23 11.56 8.14 -0.41
CA SER A 23 12.16 9.14 0.48
C SER A 23 11.45 10.48 0.32
N LEU A 24 11.11 11.12 1.43
CA LEU A 24 10.50 12.46 1.47
C LEU A 24 11.46 13.54 2.02
N ASP A 25 12.60 13.14 2.61
CA ASP A 25 13.58 14.03 3.31
C ASP A 25 14.22 15.14 2.45
N ALA A 26 14.44 14.90 1.16
CA ALA A 26 15.24 15.79 0.29
C ALA A 26 14.59 16.00 -1.10
N GLY A 27 13.27 15.84 -1.16
CA GLY A 27 12.50 15.69 -2.41
C GLY A 27 11.95 14.27 -2.53
N PHE A 28 10.84 14.13 -3.25
CA PHE A 28 10.21 12.83 -3.52
C PHE A 28 11.15 12.00 -4.40
N VAL A 29 11.70 10.93 -3.82
CA VAL A 29 12.47 9.92 -4.55
C VAL A 29 11.69 8.63 -4.52
N MET A 30 11.38 8.11 -5.70
CA MET A 30 10.82 6.77 -5.89
C MET A 30 11.80 5.95 -6.73
N ASN A 31 12.34 4.88 -6.15
CA ASN A 31 13.18 3.94 -6.90
C ASN A 31 12.39 2.66 -7.16
N GLU A 32 12.58 2.11 -8.35
CA GLU A 32 11.99 0.82 -8.71
C GLU A 32 12.55 -0.30 -7.82
N CYS A 33 11.65 -1.13 -7.30
CA CYS A 33 11.98 -2.33 -6.56
C CYS A 33 11.12 -3.49 -7.07
N PRO A 34 11.70 -4.66 -7.40
CA PRO A 34 10.93 -5.80 -7.90
C PRO A 34 9.91 -6.32 -6.87
N HIS A 35 10.13 -6.06 -5.58
CA HIS A 35 9.23 -6.46 -4.51
C HIS A 35 8.09 -5.47 -4.26
N LEU A 36 8.15 -4.24 -4.80
CA LEU A 36 7.08 -3.25 -4.64
C LEU A 36 5.88 -3.67 -5.48
N GLU A 37 4.73 -3.86 -4.84
CA GLU A 37 3.47 -4.24 -5.49
C GLU A 37 2.50 -3.08 -5.62
N PHE A 38 2.51 -2.18 -4.63
CA PHE A 38 1.58 -1.04 -4.56
C PHE A 38 2.24 0.15 -3.85
N LEU A 39 2.01 1.34 -4.39
CA LEU A 39 2.24 2.64 -3.76
C LEU A 39 1.04 3.52 -4.11
N GLY A 40 0.40 4.10 -3.12
CA GLY A 40 -0.77 4.96 -3.35
C GLY A 40 -1.39 5.44 -2.05
N SER A 41 -2.64 5.88 -2.13
CA SER A 41 -3.44 6.30 -0.99
C SER A 41 -4.82 5.64 -1.01
N ASP A 42 -5.67 6.06 -0.09
CA ASP A 42 -7.12 5.83 -0.10
C ASP A 42 -7.84 6.41 -1.33
N GLU A 43 -7.17 7.25 -2.12
CA GLU A 43 -7.70 7.83 -3.36
C GLU A 43 -7.26 7.08 -4.63
N GLY A 44 -6.28 6.17 -4.54
CA GLY A 44 -5.83 5.40 -5.70
C GLY A 44 -4.32 5.06 -5.72
N PRO A 45 -3.91 4.26 -6.71
CA PRO A 45 -2.52 3.90 -6.92
C PRO A 45 -1.75 5.01 -7.64
N GLU A 46 -0.58 5.34 -7.12
CA GLU A 46 0.48 6.05 -7.86
C GLU A 46 1.37 5.08 -8.63
N PHE A 47 1.50 3.85 -8.10
CA PHE A 47 2.15 2.73 -8.74
C PHE A 47 1.49 1.44 -8.28
N GLU A 48 1.20 0.55 -9.23
CA GLU A 48 0.79 -0.82 -8.94
C GLU A 48 1.26 -1.77 -10.05
N ARG A 49 1.57 -3.02 -9.72
CA ARG A 49 2.00 -4.01 -10.72
C ARG A 49 0.86 -4.80 -11.37
N ASN A 50 -0.24 -4.95 -10.65
CA ASN A 50 -1.21 -6.01 -10.89
C ASN A 50 -2.67 -5.50 -10.91
N GLU A 51 -2.87 -4.18 -11.07
CA GLU A 51 -4.20 -3.55 -11.24
C GLU A 51 -5.22 -3.97 -10.18
N TRP A 52 -4.77 -4.16 -8.94
CA TRP A 52 -5.62 -4.63 -7.84
C TRP A 52 -6.63 -3.56 -7.45
N TYR A 53 -6.25 -2.29 -7.57
CA TYR A 53 -7.16 -1.20 -7.27
C TYR A 53 -8.33 -1.18 -8.25
N ALA A 54 -8.07 -1.37 -9.54
CA ALA A 54 -9.12 -1.47 -10.56
C ALA A 54 -10.03 -2.69 -10.36
N GLN A 55 -9.46 -3.86 -10.03
CA GLN A 55 -10.23 -5.07 -9.69
C GLN A 55 -11.15 -4.82 -8.49
N TRP A 56 -10.63 -4.19 -7.43
CA TRP A 56 -11.48 -3.83 -6.29
C TRP A 56 -12.56 -2.82 -6.68
N GLU A 57 -12.24 -1.79 -7.47
CA GLU A 57 -13.21 -0.78 -7.89
C GLU A 57 -14.36 -1.38 -8.72
N GLU A 58 -14.07 -2.35 -9.59
CA GLU A 58 -15.08 -3.10 -10.36
C GLU A 58 -16.00 -3.92 -9.45
N HIS A 59 -15.44 -4.54 -8.40
CA HIS A 59 -16.16 -5.47 -7.52
C HIS A 59 -16.68 -4.86 -6.22
N ARG A 60 -16.43 -3.57 -5.96
CA ARG A 60 -16.72 -2.88 -4.68
C ARG A 60 -18.21 -2.96 -4.28
N TYR A 61 -19.11 -3.14 -5.23
CA TYR A 61 -20.57 -3.19 -5.01
C TYR A 61 -21.22 -4.54 -5.39
N ASP A 62 -20.42 -5.57 -5.69
CA ASP A 62 -20.95 -6.83 -6.26
C ASP A 62 -21.65 -7.73 -5.22
N ASP A 63 -21.12 -7.78 -3.99
CA ASP A 63 -21.64 -8.66 -2.94
C ASP A 63 -22.76 -8.00 -2.11
N ASP A 64 -22.57 -6.73 -1.74
CA ASP A 64 -23.57 -5.91 -1.05
C ASP A 64 -23.36 -4.44 -1.45
N PRO A 65 -24.32 -3.81 -2.16
CA PRO A 65 -24.21 -2.42 -2.57
C PRO A 65 -24.19 -1.43 -1.38
N ASP A 66 -24.54 -1.89 -0.17
CA ASP A 66 -24.40 -1.14 1.08
C ASP A 66 -23.07 -1.44 1.81
N ASP A 67 -22.30 -2.45 1.41
CA ASP A 67 -20.96 -2.76 1.94
C ASP A 67 -19.90 -1.97 1.15
N ASP A 68 -19.62 -0.77 1.65
CA ASP A 68 -18.54 0.06 1.14
C ASP A 68 -17.17 -0.45 1.61
N THR A 69 -16.83 -1.70 1.31
CA THR A 69 -15.57 -2.34 1.73
C THR A 69 -14.39 -1.52 1.20
N HIS A 70 -13.63 -0.91 2.11
CA HIS A 70 -12.46 -0.10 1.78
C HIS A 70 -11.36 -0.96 1.12
N PHE A 71 -10.60 -0.41 0.17
CA PHE A 71 -9.57 -1.14 -0.60
C PHE A 71 -8.61 -1.96 0.29
N MET A 72 -8.12 -1.37 1.37
CA MET A 72 -7.25 -2.08 2.32
C MET A 72 -7.92 -3.27 3.02
N GLU A 73 -9.24 -3.24 3.23
CA GLU A 73 -9.98 -4.38 3.75
C GLU A 73 -10.12 -5.50 2.72
N TYR A 74 -10.33 -5.14 1.44
CA TYR A 74 -10.30 -6.08 0.33
C TYR A 74 -8.93 -6.79 0.24
N LEU A 75 -7.83 -6.04 0.34
CA LEU A 75 -6.49 -6.63 0.36
C LEU A 75 -6.26 -7.53 1.59
N ARG A 76 -6.71 -7.13 2.79
CA ARG A 76 -6.59 -7.97 4.00
C ARG A 76 -7.34 -9.30 3.87
N LYS A 77 -8.48 -9.33 3.16
CA LYS A 77 -9.26 -10.56 2.92
C LYS A 77 -8.59 -11.49 1.91
N THR A 78 -7.83 -10.94 0.95
CA THR A 78 -7.26 -11.69 -0.18
C THR A 78 -5.78 -12.03 0.00
N TRP A 79 -5.01 -11.23 0.75
CA TRP A 79 -3.56 -11.35 0.84
C TRP A 79 -3.09 -11.92 2.17
N ASP A 80 -2.19 -12.90 2.08
CA ASP A 80 -1.58 -13.59 3.21
C ASP A 80 -0.32 -12.85 3.73
N ASP A 81 0.48 -13.53 4.56
CA ASP A 81 1.64 -12.93 5.23
C ASP A 81 2.87 -12.79 4.33
N HIS A 82 2.76 -13.14 3.05
CA HIS A 82 3.76 -12.80 2.04
C HIS A 82 3.76 -11.30 1.68
N TYR A 83 2.83 -10.51 2.22
CA TYR A 83 2.72 -9.09 1.93
C TYR A 83 2.94 -8.26 3.20
N VAL A 84 3.77 -7.21 3.09
CA VAL A 84 3.97 -6.21 4.15
C VAL A 84 3.53 -4.85 3.65
N CYS A 85 2.60 -4.23 4.35
CA CYS A 85 2.10 -2.89 4.08
C CYS A 85 2.63 -1.90 5.12
N PHE A 86 3.31 -0.86 4.66
CA PHE A 86 3.58 0.34 5.45
C PHE A 86 2.44 1.34 5.25
N THR A 87 1.76 1.67 6.35
CA THR A 87 0.70 2.67 6.36
C THR A 87 1.26 3.97 6.89
N GLN A 88 1.06 5.07 6.18
CA GLN A 88 1.47 6.42 6.58
C GLN A 88 0.22 7.29 6.71
N ARG A 89 -0.06 7.81 7.92
CA ARG A 89 -1.29 8.57 8.19
C ARG A 89 -0.99 10.02 8.49
N THR A 90 -1.55 10.93 7.70
CA THR A 90 -1.48 12.36 8.00
C THR A 90 -2.12 12.61 9.37
N PRO A 91 -1.48 13.40 10.27
CA PRO A 91 -2.12 13.75 11.53
C PRO A 91 -3.37 14.59 11.28
N PRO A 92 -4.37 14.53 12.17
CA PRO A 92 -5.57 15.36 12.06
C PRO A 92 -5.22 16.85 11.89
N PRO A 93 -5.94 17.60 11.03
CA PRO A 93 -7.18 17.22 10.34
C PRO A 93 -6.99 16.52 8.98
N GLY A 94 -5.76 16.21 8.56
CA GLY A 94 -5.50 15.50 7.31
C GLY A 94 -5.93 14.04 7.44
N GLY A 95 -7.02 13.64 6.79
CA GLY A 95 -7.56 12.28 6.89
C GLY A 95 -6.85 11.25 5.99
N LEU A 96 -5.89 11.69 5.18
CA LEU A 96 -5.28 10.87 4.12
C LEU A 96 -4.34 9.80 4.68
N ALA A 97 -4.50 8.59 4.16
CA ALA A 97 -3.65 7.44 4.47
C ALA A 97 -2.94 6.95 3.21
N GLY A 98 -1.61 6.98 3.23
CA GLY A 98 -0.75 6.40 2.19
C GLY A 98 -0.41 4.95 2.52
N TYR A 99 -0.25 4.14 1.47
CA TYR A 99 0.07 2.71 1.55
C TYR A 99 1.24 2.37 0.64
N ILE A 100 2.21 1.64 1.18
CA ILE A 100 3.34 1.10 0.42
C ILE A 100 3.45 -0.38 0.73
N ILE A 101 3.22 -1.22 -0.29
CA ILE A 101 3.10 -2.66 -0.10
C ILE A 101 4.19 -3.40 -0.87
N PHE A 102 4.88 -4.28 -0.14
CA PHE A 102 5.89 -5.18 -0.68
C PHE A 102 5.42 -6.63 -0.61
N LYS A 103 5.77 -7.42 -1.63
CA LYS A 103 5.62 -8.87 -1.64
C LYS A 103 6.95 -9.56 -1.40
N PHE A 104 6.92 -10.58 -0.56
CA PHE A 104 8.04 -11.40 -0.16
C PHE A 104 7.73 -12.85 -0.53
N PRO A 105 8.64 -13.57 -1.18
CA PRO A 105 8.63 -15.02 -1.06
C PRO A 105 8.99 -15.36 0.40
N LEU A 106 8.12 -16.10 1.10
CA LEU A 106 8.48 -16.81 2.31
C LEU A 106 8.91 -18.19 1.81
N ASP A 107 10.18 -18.52 2.00
CA ASP A 107 10.76 -19.80 1.59
C ASP A 107 10.07 -21.00 2.26
#